data_AF-A0A8T6FZ22-F1
#
_entry.id   AF-A0A8T6FZ22-F1
#
_cell.length_a   1.000
_cell.length_b   1.000
_cell.length_c   1.000
_cell.angle_alpha   90.00
_cell.angle_beta   90.00
_cell.angle_gamma   90.00
#
_symmetry.space_group_name_H-M   'P 1'
#
loop_
_entity.id
_entity.type
_entity.pdbx_description
1 polymer ?
#
loop_
_entity_poly.entity_id
_entity_poly.type
_entity_poly.pdbx_seq_one_letter_code
_entity_poly.pdbx_strand_id
1 'polypeptide(L)' 'MASPNIVLLLADQQKATSLGLYGNADVKTPTLEALAQRGVVFENYFTPHPFCLPARCILM' A
#
# COMPACT_ATOMS: atom_id res chain seq x y z
N MET A 1 21.85 -14.94 12.25
CA MET A 1 20.68 -14.77 11.35
C MET A 1 21.10 -13.88 10.20
N ALA A 2 20.77 -14.24 8.96
CA ALA A 2 21.01 -13.34 7.82
C ALA A 2 20.07 -12.13 7.91
N SER A 3 20.52 -10.96 7.45
CA SER A 3 19.67 -9.78 7.32
C SER A 3 18.54 -10.07 6.33
N PRO A 4 17.26 -9.75 6.65
CA PRO A 4 16.17 -9.97 5.73
C PRO A 4 16.26 -9.03 4.53
N ASN A 5 15.79 -9.48 3.36
CA ASN A 5 15.58 -8.62 2.22
C ASN A 5 14.29 -7.82 2.41
N ILE A 6 14.33 -6.51 2.13
CA ILE A 6 13.18 -5.61 2.27
C ILE A 6 12.79 -5.12 0.87
N VAL A 7 11.53 -5.29 0.50
CA VAL A 7 10.96 -4.80 -0.76
C VAL A 7 9.87 -3.78 -0.44
N LEU A 8 10.07 -2.53 -0.88
CA LEU A 8 9.10 -1.46 -0.74
C LEU A 8 8.34 -1.27 -2.06
N LEU A 9 7.04 -1.57 -2.06
CA LEU A 9 6.15 -1.36 -3.21
C LEU A 9 5.33 -0.09 -2.99
N LEU A 10 5.46 0.88 -3.90
CA LEU A 10 4.71 2.14 -3.87
C LEU A 10 3.89 2.28 -5.16
N ALA A 11 2.57 2.30 -5.04
CA ALA A 11 1.68 2.61 -6.16
C ALA A 11 1.52 4.12 -6.33
N ASP A 12 1.51 4.61 -7.57
CA ASP A 12 1.34 6.03 -7.85
C ASP A 12 -0.14 6.43 -7.91
N GLN A 13 -0.50 7.50 -7.20
CA GLN A 13 -1.86 8.07 -7.17
C GLN A 13 -3.01 7.10 -6.80
N GLN A 14 -2.71 5.95 -6.20
CA GLN A 14 -3.73 4.97 -5.81
C GLN A 14 -4.49 5.42 -4.56
N LYS A 15 -5.82 5.52 -4.67
CA LYS A 15 -6.70 5.78 -3.53
C LYS A 15 -6.92 4.51 -2.73
N ALA A 16 -7.04 4.60 -1.41
CA ALA A 16 -7.41 3.43 -0.60
C ALA A 16 -8.74 2.83 -1.07
N THR A 17 -9.76 3.68 -1.28
CA THR A 17 -11.10 3.30 -1.74
C THR A 17 -11.16 2.74 -3.16
N SER A 18 -10.05 2.71 -3.90
CA SER A 18 -10.00 2.03 -5.20
C SER A 18 -9.68 0.55 -5.10
N LEU A 19 -9.44 0.00 -3.90
CA LEU A 19 -9.11 -1.41 -3.70
C LEU A 19 -10.26 -2.19 -3.05
N GLY A 20 -10.43 -3.45 -3.46
CA GLY A 20 -11.36 -4.38 -2.82
C GLY A 20 -11.08 -4.58 -1.32
N LEU A 21 -9.80 -4.55 -0.93
CA LEU A 21 -9.38 -4.60 0.48
C LEU A 21 -9.96 -3.47 1.34
N TYR A 22 -10.35 -2.35 0.74
CA TYR A 22 -10.96 -1.21 1.43
C TYR A 22 -12.42 -0.98 0.96
N GLY A 23 -13.10 -2.03 0.48
CA GLY A 23 -14.54 -2.04 0.23
C GLY A 23 -14.98 -1.83 -1.22
N ASN A 24 -14.08 -1.74 -2.20
CA ASN A 24 -14.45 -1.63 -3.61
C ASN A 24 -14.77 -3.00 -4.25
N ALA A 25 -16.05 -3.33 -4.40
CA ALA A 25 -16.48 -4.65 -4.92
C ALA A 25 -16.17 -4.89 -6.40
N ASP A 26 -15.92 -3.84 -7.19
CA ASP A 26 -15.70 -3.96 -8.64
C ASP A 26 -14.23 -4.28 -8.98
N VAL A 27 -13.30 -3.90 -8.09
CA VAL A 27 -11.87 -4.04 -8.33
C VAL A 27 -11.34 -5.36 -7.76
N LYS A 28 -10.74 -6.17 -8.65
CA LYS A 28 -10.16 -7.46 -8.29
C LYS A 28 -8.64 -7.34 -8.16
N THR A 29 -8.11 -7.55 -6.96
CA THR A 29 -6.66 -7.53 -6.70
C THR A 29 -6.21 -8.78 -5.94
N PRO A 30 -6.38 -10.00 -6.52
CA PRO A 30 -6.21 -11.26 -5.80
C PRO A 30 -4.81 -11.46 -5.20
N THR A 31 -3.76 -10.96 -5.85
CA THR A 31 -2.38 -11.03 -5.33
C THR A 31 -2.20 -10.14 -4.11
N LEU A 32 -2.82 -8.96 -4.09
CA LEU A 32 -2.74 -8.04 -2.96
C LEU A 32 -3.58 -8.55 -1.79
N GLU A 33 -4.73 -9.17 -2.09
CA GLU A 33 -5.58 -9.85 -1.10
C GLU A 33 -4.85 -11.02 -0.43
N ALA A 34 -4.16 -11.86 -1.21
CA ALA A 34 -3.33 -12.95 -0.68
C ALA A 34 -2.12 -12.46 0.13
N LEU A 35 -1.64 -11.23 -0.14
CA LEU A 35 -0.62 -10.59 0.69
C LEU A 35 -1.21 -10.10 2.01
N ALA A 36 -2.36 -9.44 1.95
CA ALA A 36 -3.08 -8.94 3.14
C ALA A 36 -3.44 -10.05 4.13
N GLN A 37 -3.90 -11.22 3.64
CA GLN A 37 -4.24 -12.38 4.47
C GLN A 37 -3.04 -12.98 5.23
N ARG A 38 -1.81 -12.74 4.76
CA ARG A 38 -0.57 -13.28 5.36
C ARG A 38 0.25 -12.19 6.05
N GLY A 39 -0.29 -10.99 6.19
CA GLY A 39 0.40 -9.82 6.70
C GLY A 39 -0.47 -8.96 7.59
N VAL A 40 -0.13 -7.67 7.65
CA VAL A 40 -0.87 -6.67 8.43
C VAL A 40 -1.45 -5.64 7.45
N VAL A 41 -2.73 -5.32 7.62
CA VAL A 41 -3.44 -4.28 6.88
C VAL A 41 -3.62 -3.08 7.80
N PHE A 42 -3.28 -1.89 7.32
CA PHE A 42 -3.49 -0.65 8.06
C PHE A 42 -4.80 0.01 7.61
N GLU A 43 -5.77 0.11 8.51
CA GLU A 43 -7.03 0.83 8.22
C GLU A 43 -6.83 2.35 8.15
N ASN A 44 -5.81 2.86 8.85
CA ASN A 44 -5.52 4.29 8.98
C ASN A 44 -4.06 4.58 8.62
N TYR A 45 -3.77 4.68 7.31
CA TYR A 45 -2.46 5.05 6.78
C TYR A 45 -2.56 6.35 5.95
N PHE A 46 -1.67 7.30 6.23
CA PHE A 46 -1.73 8.64 5.63
C PHE A 46 -0.42 8.97 4.90
N THR A 47 -0.53 9.52 3.70
CA THR A 47 0.61 10.18 3.05
C THR A 47 0.94 11.48 3.80
N PRO A 48 2.21 11.77 4.08
CA PRO A 48 2.60 13.00 4.76
C PRO A 48 2.39 14.25 3.89
N HIS A 49 2.24 14.09 2.57
CA HIS A 49 2.02 15.18 1.64
C HIS A 49 1.14 14.75 0.44
N PRO A 50 0.26 15.61 -0.09
CA PRO A 50 -0.62 15.25 -1.21
C PRO A 50 0.06 15.28 -2.60
N PHE A 51 1.33 15.70 -2.68
CA PHE A 51 2.09 15.76 -3.93
C PHE A 51 3.18 14.68 -3.99
N CYS A 52 3.40 14.15 -5.20
CA CYS A 52 4.27 13.01 -5.45
C CYS A 52 5.71 13.21 -4.96
N LEU A 53 6.36 14.33 -5.31
CA LEU A 53 7.76 14.58 -4.97
C LEU A 53 7.98 14.64 -3.45
N PRO A 54 7.35 15.57 -2.70
CA PRO A 54 7.53 15.62 -1.25
C PRO A 54 7.07 14.35 -0.52
N ALA A 55 6.00 13.68 -0.96
CA ALA A 55 5.58 12.41 -0.36
C ALA A 55 6.66 11.31 -0.49
N ARG A 56 7.30 11.22 -1.66
CA ARG A 56 8.38 10.26 -1.92
C ARG A 56 9.68 10.64 -1.20
N CYS A 57 10.00 11.92 -1.12
CA CYS A 57 11.18 12.39 -0.39
C CYS A 57 11.10 12.09 1.11
N ILE A 58 9.90 12.08 1.71
CA ILE A 58 9.72 11.76 3.13
C ILE A 58 9.80 10.25 3.40
N LEU A 59 9.55 9.42 2.39
CA LEU A 59 9.61 7.96 2.49
C LEU A 59 11.05 7.41 2.48
N MET A 60 12.00 8.16 1.92
CA MET A 60 13.41 7.80 1.78
C MET A 60 14.29 8.50 2.81
#